data_AF-A0A017SDK2-F1
#
_entry.id   AF-A0A017SDK2-F1
#
_cell.length_a   1.000
_cell.length_b   1.000
_cell.length_c   1.000
_cell.angle_alpha   90.00
_cell.angle_beta   90.00
_cell.angle_gamma   90.00
#
_symmetry.space_group_name_H-M   'P 1'
#
loop_
_entity.id
_entity.type
_entity.pdbx_description
1 polymer ?
#
loop_
_entity_poly.entity_id
_entity_poly.type
_entity_poly.pdbx_seq_one_letter_code
_entity_poly.pdbx_strand_id
1 'polypeptide(L)'
;MKDEEIQQATASEPLTLEEEYGMQLSWRQDPDKLTFIICQPVSSVPVPGPGIHRTIKAREDDSESKMLGDINLFLRVDEGDVDEDIASSTERLIIGEIELMIAERRNHRQGYGKAALLCFMRYIIEHEAEILGEFVPSTFAFGTVGEKSKVLLTGDGKGDWKFSCLSVKIGEGNTGSLALFESVGFRRVSAEADYFGEVELRRERGDLGGERVREGTEGGVGGYVELDYVVG
;
A
#
# COMPACT_ATOMS: atom_id res chain seq x y z
N MET A 1 17.87 7.15 -14.68
CA MET A 1 17.16 6.46 -15.79
C MET A 1 17.53 7.10 -17.15
N LYS A 2 18.07 6.37 -18.15
CA LYS A 2 18.66 6.93 -19.39
C LYS A 2 17.91 6.61 -20.71
N ASP A 3 16.75 5.99 -20.60
CA ASP A 3 15.97 5.61 -21.78
C ASP A 3 15.04 6.77 -22.17
N GLU A 4 15.24 7.33 -23.37
CA GLU A 4 14.48 8.49 -23.89
C GLU A 4 12.98 8.19 -24.01
N GLU A 5 12.61 6.93 -24.25
CA GLU A 5 11.21 6.52 -24.38
C GLU A 5 10.51 6.52 -23.01
N ILE A 6 11.23 6.13 -21.95
CA ILE A 6 10.72 6.17 -20.58
C ILE A 6 10.68 7.62 -20.06
N GLN A 7 11.68 8.46 -20.38
CA GLN A 7 11.70 9.87 -19.98
C GLN A 7 10.55 10.68 -20.58
N GLN A 8 10.20 10.42 -21.85
CA GLN A 8 9.04 11.05 -22.49
C GLN A 8 7.71 10.56 -21.90
N ALA A 9 7.62 9.26 -21.55
CA ALA A 9 6.43 8.68 -20.94
C ALA A 9 6.18 9.20 -19.51
N THR A 10 7.23 9.57 -18.77
CA THR A 10 7.14 10.07 -17.39
C THR A 10 7.25 11.60 -17.26
N ALA A 11 7.38 12.32 -18.39
CA ALA A 11 7.59 13.78 -18.43
C ALA A 11 8.69 14.27 -17.47
N SER A 12 9.73 13.45 -17.25
CA SER A 12 10.77 13.70 -16.27
C SER A 12 12.07 14.09 -16.95
N GLU A 13 12.62 15.25 -16.59
CA GLU A 13 14.01 15.60 -16.91
C GLU A 13 14.98 14.62 -16.24
N PRO A 14 16.13 14.29 -16.85
CA PRO A 14 17.12 13.41 -16.25
C PRO A 14 17.70 14.05 -14.98
N LEU A 15 17.40 13.43 -13.84
CA LEU A 15 17.96 13.82 -12.55
C LEU A 15 19.42 13.39 -12.47
N THR A 16 20.23 14.22 -11.81
CA THR A 16 21.56 13.82 -11.35
C THR A 16 21.45 12.69 -10.32
N LEU A 17 22.53 11.93 -10.13
CA LEU A 17 22.55 10.87 -9.12
C LEU A 17 22.22 11.39 -7.71
N GLU A 18 22.69 12.60 -7.37
CA GLU A 18 22.38 13.25 -6.09
C GLU A 18 20.89 13.60 -5.98
N GLU A 19 20.26 14.07 -7.06
CA GLU A 19 18.82 14.34 -7.10
C GLU A 19 18.00 13.04 -7.05
N GLU A 20 18.44 11.96 -7.70
CA GLU A 20 17.82 10.63 -7.57
C GLU A 20 17.90 10.15 -6.11
N TYR A 21 19.04 10.30 -5.43
CA TYR A 21 19.15 9.99 -4.00
C TYR A 21 18.29 10.91 -3.12
N GLY A 22 18.22 12.20 -3.45
CA GLY A 22 17.36 13.17 -2.78
C GLY A 22 15.88 12.78 -2.85
N MET A 23 15.42 12.37 -4.04
CA MET A 23 14.06 11.89 -4.26
C MET A 23 13.77 10.58 -3.53
N GLN A 24 14.72 9.65 -3.53
CA GLN A 24 14.57 8.39 -2.76
C GLN A 24 14.47 8.67 -1.26
N LEU A 25 15.26 9.63 -0.75
CA LEU A 25 15.19 10.02 0.66
C LEU A 25 13.85 10.69 0.98
N SER A 26 13.36 11.58 0.12
CA SER A 26 12.05 12.21 0.33
C SER A 26 10.93 11.18 0.31
N TRP A 27 10.95 10.21 -0.61
CA TRP A 27 9.94 9.13 -0.64
C TRP A 27 10.00 8.23 0.58
N ARG A 28 11.20 8.00 1.12
CA ARG A 28 11.38 7.21 2.34
C ARG A 28 10.84 7.92 3.58
N GLN A 29 10.84 9.25 3.58
CA GLN A 29 10.42 10.09 4.71
C GLN A 29 9.01 10.64 4.54
N ASP A 30 8.28 10.16 3.53
CA ASP A 30 6.97 10.68 3.17
C ASP A 30 5.90 10.06 4.09
N PRO A 31 5.33 10.83 5.03
CA PRO A 31 4.49 10.29 6.10
C PRO A 31 3.10 9.86 5.59
N ASP A 32 2.74 10.21 4.37
CA ASP A 32 1.51 9.79 3.70
C ASP A 32 1.74 8.64 2.70
N LYS A 33 2.95 8.06 2.68
CA LYS A 33 3.31 6.99 1.74
C LYS A 33 4.04 5.84 2.43
N LEU A 34 3.67 4.62 2.06
CA LEU A 34 4.41 3.41 2.43
C LEU A 34 4.69 2.58 1.17
N THR A 35 5.96 2.28 0.91
CA THR A 35 6.38 1.53 -0.28
C THR A 35 7.10 0.24 0.10
N PHE A 36 6.64 -0.89 -0.43
CA PHE A 36 7.33 -2.17 -0.36
C PHE A 36 7.84 -2.59 -1.73
N ILE A 37 9.09 -3.05 -1.80
CA ILE A 37 9.63 -3.70 -2.99
C ILE A 37 9.30 -5.19 -2.93
N ILE A 38 8.66 -5.69 -3.99
CA ILE A 38 8.28 -7.09 -4.12
C ILE A 38 9.44 -7.84 -4.74
N CYS A 39 9.97 -8.82 -4.02
CA CYS A 39 11.00 -9.72 -4.52
C CYS A 39 10.47 -11.14 -4.71
N GLN A 40 11.23 -11.95 -5.46
CA GLN A 40 10.97 -13.38 -5.59
C GLN A 40 11.01 -14.04 -4.21
N PRO A 41 10.22 -15.12 -4.01
CA PRO A 41 10.30 -15.90 -2.79
C PRO A 41 11.74 -16.35 -2.57
N VAL A 42 12.26 -16.07 -1.38
CA VAL A 42 13.61 -16.48 -1.02
C VAL A 42 13.69 -18.01 -1.12
N SER A 43 14.63 -18.51 -1.93
CA SER A 43 14.79 -19.92 -2.28
C SER A 43 14.55 -20.84 -1.09
N SER A 44 13.61 -21.78 -1.27
CA SER A 44 13.18 -22.73 -0.26
C SER A 44 14.34 -23.65 0.15
N VAL A 45 15.04 -23.29 1.21
CA VAL A 45 15.50 -24.32 2.15
C VAL A 45 14.24 -24.73 2.94
N PRO A 46 13.95 -26.03 3.12
CA PRO A 46 12.71 -26.48 3.77
C PRO A 46 12.49 -25.73 5.08
N VAL A 47 11.24 -25.39 5.36
CA VAL A 47 10.78 -24.75 6.61
C VAL A 47 11.61 -25.31 7.75
N PRO A 48 12.50 -24.52 8.35
CA PRO A 48 13.35 -25.06 9.38
C PRO A 48 12.48 -25.42 10.58
N GLY A 49 12.84 -26.50 11.27
CA GLY A 49 12.23 -26.85 12.55
C GLY A 49 12.29 -25.68 13.55
N PRO A 50 11.54 -25.77 14.65
CA PRO A 50 11.51 -24.70 15.66
C PRO A 50 12.92 -24.30 16.09
N GLY A 51 13.28 -23.01 15.91
CA GLY A 51 14.54 -22.42 16.40
C GLY A 51 15.51 -21.83 15.36
N ILE A 52 15.19 -21.82 14.05
CA ILE A 52 16.02 -21.14 13.05
C ILE A 52 15.45 -19.74 12.78
N HIS A 53 16.19 -18.70 13.20
CA HIS A 53 15.96 -17.33 12.76
C HIS A 53 16.43 -17.18 11.32
N ARG A 54 15.48 -16.92 10.40
CA ARG A 54 15.79 -16.58 9.02
C ARG A 54 15.98 -15.07 8.93
N THR A 55 17.00 -14.64 8.22
CA THR A 55 17.23 -13.23 7.89
C THR A 55 17.15 -13.04 6.38
N ILE A 56 16.77 -11.82 5.97
CA ILE A 56 16.84 -11.37 4.59
C ILE A 56 18.19 -10.68 4.41
N LYS A 57 18.97 -11.09 3.43
CA LYS A 57 20.28 -10.51 3.17
C LYS A 57 20.22 -9.46 2.06
N ALA A 58 20.67 -8.26 2.39
CA ALA A 58 20.80 -7.18 1.42
C ALA A 58 21.70 -7.59 0.25
N ARG A 59 21.31 -7.21 -0.97
CA ARG A 59 21.95 -7.50 -2.26
C ARG A 59 21.96 -8.98 -2.68
N GLU A 60 21.49 -9.90 -1.83
CA GLU A 60 21.31 -11.31 -2.17
C GLU A 60 19.83 -11.62 -2.41
N ASP A 61 18.97 -11.32 -1.44
CA ASP A 61 17.54 -11.68 -1.46
C ASP A 61 16.67 -10.63 -2.15
N ASP A 62 17.15 -9.39 -2.21
CA ASP A 62 16.57 -8.24 -2.91
C ASP A 62 17.44 -7.79 -4.10
N SER A 63 18.28 -8.69 -4.63
CA SER A 63 19.06 -8.43 -5.83
C SER A 63 18.16 -8.06 -7.03
N GLU A 64 18.65 -7.25 -7.96
CA GLU A 64 17.89 -6.82 -9.15
C GLU A 64 17.21 -7.96 -9.92
N SER A 65 17.87 -9.11 -10.05
CA SER A 65 17.32 -10.28 -10.74
C SER A 65 16.14 -10.95 -10.01
N LYS A 66 15.95 -10.63 -8.74
CA LYS A 66 14.85 -11.11 -7.89
C LYS A 66 13.75 -10.08 -7.70
N MET A 67 13.95 -8.81 -8.06
CA MET A 67 12.91 -7.79 -7.96
C MET A 67 11.78 -8.07 -8.97
N LEU A 68 10.55 -8.10 -8.48
CA LEU A 68 9.35 -8.39 -9.26
C LEU A 68 8.52 -7.13 -9.54
N GLY A 69 8.61 -6.12 -8.67
CA GLY A 69 7.85 -4.88 -8.73
C GLY A 69 7.74 -4.25 -7.35
N ASP A 70 6.68 -3.50 -7.13
CA ASP A 70 6.45 -2.73 -5.90
C ASP A 70 4.96 -2.65 -5.57
N ILE A 71 4.68 -2.36 -4.32
CA ILE A 71 3.34 -2.04 -3.83
C ILE A 71 3.43 -0.82 -2.91
N ASN A 72 2.57 0.15 -3.16
CA ASN A 72 2.52 1.41 -2.43
C ASN A 72 1.17 1.55 -1.72
N LEU A 73 1.19 2.26 -0.59
CA LEU A 73 0.02 2.80 0.08
C LEU A 73 0.18 4.32 0.07
N PHE A 74 -0.86 5.03 -0.35
CA PHE A 74 -0.98 6.47 -0.23
C PHE A 74 -2.13 6.81 0.71
N LEU A 75 -1.89 7.68 1.68
CA LEU A 75 -2.86 8.05 2.70
C LEU A 75 -3.48 9.40 2.34
N ARG A 76 -4.80 9.48 2.44
CA ARG A 76 -5.54 10.74 2.30
C ARG A 76 -6.66 10.84 3.31
N VAL A 77 -7.04 12.08 3.60
CA VAL A 77 -8.27 12.36 4.33
C VAL A 77 -9.42 12.45 3.32
N ASP A 78 -10.43 11.61 3.46
CA ASP A 78 -11.71 11.76 2.77
C ASP A 78 -12.50 12.87 3.47
N GLU A 79 -12.52 14.03 2.83
CA GLU A 79 -13.15 15.21 3.38
C GLU A 79 -14.68 15.15 3.32
N GLY A 80 -15.27 14.25 2.51
CA GLY A 80 -16.69 13.96 2.33
C GLY A 80 -17.67 15.16 2.29
N ASP A 81 -18.92 14.91 1.89
CA ASP A 81 -20.03 15.77 2.33
C ASP A 81 -20.42 15.35 3.75
N VAL A 82 -19.51 15.55 4.71
CA VAL A 82 -19.80 15.31 6.13
C VAL A 82 -20.83 16.35 6.59
N ASP A 83 -22.08 15.91 6.76
CA ASP A 83 -23.06 16.64 7.57
C ASP A 83 -22.43 16.88 8.96
N GLU A 84 -22.57 18.12 9.47
CA GLU A 84 -21.94 18.61 10.71
C GLU A 84 -22.22 17.71 11.94
N ASP A 85 -23.24 16.87 11.88
CA ASP A 85 -23.66 15.96 12.95
C ASP A 85 -22.88 14.62 13.02
N ILE A 86 -22.02 14.29 12.04
CA ILE A 86 -21.23 13.02 11.98
C ILE A 86 -19.77 13.22 12.41
N ALA A 87 -19.45 14.33 13.09
CA ALA A 87 -18.09 14.61 13.59
C ALA A 87 -17.58 13.66 14.71
N SER A 88 -18.34 12.63 15.11
CA SER A 88 -17.93 11.67 16.15
C SER A 88 -17.27 10.39 15.64
N SER A 89 -17.26 10.14 14.32
CA SER A 89 -16.73 8.89 13.75
C SER A 89 -15.38 9.14 13.04
N THR A 90 -14.28 9.14 13.81
CA THR A 90 -12.91 9.16 13.26
C THR A 90 -12.64 8.00 12.27
N GLU A 91 -13.42 6.92 12.37
CA GLU A 91 -13.34 5.74 11.51
C GLU A 91 -13.66 6.00 10.02
N ARG A 92 -14.17 7.17 9.63
CA ARG A 92 -14.61 7.42 8.23
C ARG A 92 -13.70 8.33 7.42
N LEU A 93 -12.57 8.74 7.98
CA LEU A 93 -11.82 9.86 7.43
C LEU A 93 -10.58 9.47 6.66
N ILE A 94 -9.90 8.37 7.00
CA ILE A 94 -8.59 8.09 6.40
C ILE A 94 -8.72 6.95 5.41
N ILE A 95 -8.46 7.24 4.14
CA ILE A 95 -8.41 6.23 3.08
C ILE A 95 -6.96 5.89 2.78
N GLY A 96 -6.65 4.60 2.75
CA GLY A 96 -5.39 4.09 2.20
C GLY A 96 -5.57 3.62 0.76
N GLU A 97 -5.00 4.29 -0.21
CA GLU A 97 -5.01 3.89 -1.62
C GLU A 97 -3.81 3.01 -1.95
N ILE A 98 -4.07 1.83 -2.49
CA ILE A 98 -3.05 0.86 -2.85
C ILE A 98 -2.74 0.97 -4.34
N GLU A 99 -1.45 1.03 -4.66
CA GLU A 99 -0.96 0.88 -6.04
C GLU A 99 -0.03 -0.34 -6.11
N LEU A 100 -0.34 -1.29 -6.99
CA LEU A 100 0.44 -2.53 -7.14
C LEU A 100 0.97 -2.65 -8.56
N MET A 101 2.28 -2.90 -8.67
CA MET A 101 2.97 -3.14 -9.93
C MET A 101 3.74 -4.46 -9.88
N ILE A 102 3.59 -5.27 -10.93
CA ILE A 102 4.51 -6.37 -11.24
C ILE A 102 5.13 -6.04 -12.60
N ALA A 103 6.43 -5.76 -12.63
CA ALA A 103 7.09 -5.09 -13.75
C ALA A 103 7.06 -5.94 -15.03
N GLU A 104 7.47 -7.21 -14.93
CA GLU A 104 7.66 -8.04 -16.11
C GLU A 104 6.46 -8.94 -16.38
N ARG A 105 5.94 -8.92 -17.62
CA ARG A 105 4.83 -9.79 -18.05
C ARG A 105 5.05 -11.27 -17.82
N ARG A 106 6.31 -11.74 -17.88
CA ARG A 106 6.63 -13.15 -17.60
C ARG A 106 6.24 -13.55 -16.18
N ASN A 107 6.25 -12.61 -15.24
CA ASN A 107 5.89 -12.83 -13.83
C ASN A 107 4.39 -12.64 -13.56
N HIS A 108 3.60 -12.23 -14.56
CA HIS A 108 2.15 -12.09 -14.40
C HIS A 108 1.46 -13.45 -14.34
N ARG A 109 0.30 -13.50 -13.68
CA ARG A 109 -0.54 -14.71 -13.54
C ARG A 109 0.16 -15.89 -12.84
N GLN A 110 1.25 -15.64 -12.12
CA GLN A 110 1.93 -16.62 -11.27
C GLN A 110 1.55 -16.54 -9.78
N GLY A 111 0.64 -15.63 -9.42
CA GLY A 111 0.19 -15.42 -8.04
C GLY A 111 0.98 -14.37 -7.25
N TYR A 112 2.09 -13.83 -7.78
CA TYR A 112 2.89 -12.82 -7.09
C TYR A 112 2.10 -11.57 -6.68
N GLY A 113 1.29 -11.00 -7.58
CA GLY A 113 0.48 -9.82 -7.25
C GLY A 113 -0.53 -10.09 -6.13
N LYS A 114 -1.15 -11.28 -6.11
CA LYS A 114 -2.07 -11.69 -5.04
C LYS A 114 -1.34 -11.88 -3.72
N ALA A 115 -0.18 -12.53 -3.73
CA ALA A 115 0.63 -12.72 -2.55
C ALA A 115 1.11 -11.39 -1.95
N ALA A 116 1.64 -10.50 -2.80
CA ALA A 116 2.06 -9.17 -2.39
C ALA A 116 0.91 -8.37 -1.77
N LEU A 117 -0.25 -8.33 -2.44
CA LEU A 117 -1.43 -7.61 -1.95
C LEU A 117 -1.92 -8.13 -0.60
N LEU A 118 -2.01 -9.46 -0.42
CA LEU A 118 -2.44 -10.05 0.85
C LEU A 118 -1.45 -9.78 1.99
N CYS A 119 -0.14 -9.96 1.75
CA CYS A 119 0.90 -9.64 2.73
C CYS A 119 0.90 -8.16 3.10
N PHE A 120 0.72 -7.28 2.12
CA PHE A 120 0.73 -5.83 2.34
C PHE A 120 -0.50 -5.38 3.14
N MET A 121 -1.70 -5.86 2.80
CA MET A 121 -2.90 -5.57 3.61
C MET A 121 -2.76 -6.08 5.05
N ARG A 122 -2.16 -7.27 5.23
CA ARG A 122 -1.88 -7.81 6.56
C ARG A 122 -0.98 -6.88 7.37
N TYR A 123 0.15 -6.46 6.78
CA TYR A 123 1.05 -5.49 7.39
C TYR A 123 0.33 -4.19 7.76
N ILE A 124 -0.45 -3.61 6.84
CA ILE A 124 -1.20 -2.38 7.10
C ILE A 124 -2.14 -2.52 8.30
N ILE A 125 -2.82 -3.67 8.45
CA ILE A 125 -3.75 -3.90 9.55
C ILE A 125 -3.00 -4.12 10.88
N GLU A 126 -1.88 -4.84 10.86
CA GLU A 126 -1.08 -5.08 12.07
C GLU A 126 -0.36 -3.81 12.57
N HIS A 127 0.07 -2.95 11.64
CA HIS A 127 0.81 -1.72 11.91
C HIS A 127 -0.05 -0.45 11.78
N GLU A 128 -1.37 -0.58 11.77
CA GLU A 128 -2.32 0.52 11.52
C GLU A 128 -2.06 1.72 12.44
N ALA A 129 -1.87 1.46 13.74
CA ALA A 129 -1.64 2.52 14.73
C ALA A 129 -0.33 3.29 14.48
N GLU A 130 0.71 2.60 14.01
CA GLU A 130 2.02 3.20 13.73
C GLU A 130 1.95 4.05 12.46
N ILE A 131 1.39 3.49 11.38
CA ILE A 131 1.21 4.17 10.10
C ILE A 131 0.39 5.45 10.29
N LEU A 132 -0.76 5.37 10.95
CA LEU A 132 -1.62 6.54 11.17
C LEU A 132 -1.05 7.50 12.21
N GLY A 133 -0.28 6.99 13.17
CA GLY A 133 0.45 7.78 14.15
C GLY A 133 1.58 8.63 13.55
N GLU A 134 2.13 8.24 12.40
CA GLU A 134 3.06 9.06 11.63
C GLU A 134 2.33 10.02 10.69
N PHE A 135 1.35 9.51 9.93
CA PHE A 135 0.60 10.29 8.96
C PHE A 135 -0.13 11.47 9.60
N VAL A 136 -0.97 11.23 10.62
CA VAL A 136 -1.88 12.27 11.11
C VAL A 136 -1.12 13.48 11.69
N PRO A 137 -0.12 13.33 12.57
CA PRO A 137 0.69 14.46 13.02
C PRO A 137 1.37 15.22 11.89
N SER A 138 1.82 14.53 10.84
CA SER A 138 2.45 15.17 9.70
C SER A 138 1.51 16.10 8.95
N THR A 139 0.22 15.73 8.84
CA THR A 139 -0.79 16.56 8.17
C THR A 139 -0.96 17.93 8.84
N PHE A 140 -0.85 17.96 10.18
CA PHE A 140 -0.90 19.20 10.96
C PHE A 140 0.38 20.03 10.82
N ALA A 141 1.55 19.36 10.83
CA ALA A 141 2.85 20.00 10.81
C ALA A 141 3.18 20.67 9.47
N PHE A 142 2.85 20.01 8.36
CA PHE A 142 3.15 20.50 7.01
C PHE A 142 2.02 21.31 6.38
N GLY A 143 0.85 21.39 7.05
CA GLY A 143 -0.30 22.14 6.55
C GLY A 143 -0.89 21.55 5.26
N THR A 144 -0.67 20.26 5.01
CA THR A 144 -1.11 19.54 3.81
C THR A 144 -2.62 19.29 3.78
N VAL A 145 -3.31 19.52 4.89
CA VAL A 145 -4.76 19.33 5.02
C VAL A 145 -5.47 20.64 5.37
N GLY A 146 -6.68 20.81 4.82
CA GLY A 146 -7.54 21.95 5.07
C GLY A 146 -8.02 22.04 6.52
N GLU A 147 -8.59 23.19 6.89
CA GLU A 147 -9.08 23.44 8.26
C GLU A 147 -10.18 22.43 8.66
N LYS A 148 -11.02 22.01 7.70
CA LYS A 148 -12.02 20.94 7.87
C LYS A 148 -11.38 19.61 8.27
N SER A 149 -10.37 19.17 7.52
CA SER A 149 -9.61 17.95 7.81
C SER A 149 -8.91 17.99 9.17
N LYS A 150 -8.39 19.15 9.59
CA LYS A 150 -7.79 19.29 10.93
C LYS A 150 -8.80 19.01 12.04
N VAL A 151 -9.99 19.60 11.96
CA VAL A 151 -11.07 19.36 12.93
C VAL A 151 -11.45 17.88 12.96
N LEU A 152 -11.63 17.28 11.78
CA LEU A 152 -12.01 15.87 11.62
C LEU A 152 -10.95 14.92 12.20
N LEU A 153 -9.67 15.19 11.97
CA LEU A 153 -8.54 14.38 12.49
C LEU A 153 -8.30 14.57 13.99
N THR A 154 -8.61 15.74 14.56
CA THR A 154 -8.47 15.96 16.01
C THR A 154 -9.50 15.20 16.84
N GLY A 155 -10.69 14.92 16.28
CA GLY A 155 -11.73 14.10 16.93
C GLY A 155 -11.95 14.44 18.41
N ASP A 156 -11.92 13.41 19.26
CA ASP A 156 -12.04 13.52 20.73
C ASP A 156 -10.68 13.74 21.45
N GLY A 157 -9.60 13.97 20.69
CA GLY A 157 -8.25 14.19 21.20
C GLY A 157 -7.52 12.94 21.67
N LYS A 158 -8.06 11.72 21.47
CA LYS A 158 -7.43 10.48 21.96
C LYS A 158 -6.45 9.82 20.99
N GLY A 159 -6.43 10.22 19.72
CA GLY A 159 -5.46 9.72 18.73
C GLY A 159 -5.66 8.25 18.32
N ASP A 160 -6.86 7.68 18.48
CA ASP A 160 -7.19 6.33 18.00
C ASP A 160 -7.70 6.41 16.55
N TRP A 161 -6.80 6.76 15.63
CA TRP A 161 -7.12 6.85 14.21
C TRP A 161 -7.21 5.46 13.57
N LYS A 162 -8.11 5.34 12.60
CA LYS A 162 -8.40 4.09 11.89
C LYS A 162 -8.61 4.36 10.40
N PHE A 163 -8.21 3.41 9.57
CA PHE A 163 -8.58 3.44 8.16
C PHE A 163 -10.09 3.22 8.01
N SER A 164 -10.72 4.05 7.20
CA SER A 164 -12.12 3.88 6.78
C SER A 164 -12.26 2.77 5.77
N CYS A 165 -11.35 2.74 4.80
CA CYS A 165 -11.24 1.68 3.82
C CYS A 165 -9.83 1.65 3.23
N LEU A 166 -9.52 0.53 2.58
CA LEU A 166 -8.47 0.49 1.57
C LEU A 166 -9.12 0.69 0.20
N SER A 167 -8.50 1.47 -0.67
CA SER A 167 -9.00 1.75 -2.01
C SER A 167 -7.96 1.42 -3.07
N VAL A 168 -8.40 1.30 -4.31
CA VAL A 168 -7.54 1.21 -5.50
C VAL A 168 -8.29 1.84 -6.67
N LYS A 169 -7.58 2.51 -7.58
CA LYS A 169 -8.10 2.96 -8.86
C LYS A 169 -7.46 2.16 -9.99
N ILE A 170 -8.28 1.64 -10.88
CA ILE A 170 -7.83 0.73 -11.94
C ILE A 170 -8.52 1.14 -13.24
N GLY A 171 -7.74 1.40 -14.29
CA GLY A 171 -8.29 1.64 -15.63
C GLY A 171 -9.26 0.51 -16.06
N GLU A 172 -10.43 0.87 -16.59
CA GLU A 172 -11.53 -0.05 -16.87
C GLU A 172 -11.14 -1.24 -17.77
N GLY A 173 -10.16 -1.05 -18.66
CA GLY A 173 -9.62 -2.08 -19.54
C GLY A 173 -8.72 -3.11 -18.85
N ASN A 174 -8.24 -2.82 -17.64
CA ASN A 174 -7.35 -3.72 -16.88
C ASN A 174 -8.14 -4.76 -16.09
N THR A 175 -8.80 -5.65 -16.82
CA THR A 175 -9.60 -6.76 -16.28
C THR A 175 -8.83 -7.68 -15.34
N GLY A 176 -7.51 -7.82 -15.55
CA GLY A 176 -6.65 -8.65 -14.70
C GLY A 176 -6.50 -8.08 -13.29
N SER A 177 -6.18 -6.78 -13.17
CA SER A 177 -6.10 -6.12 -11.87
C SER A 177 -7.47 -5.98 -11.22
N LEU A 178 -8.53 -5.67 -11.98
CA LEU A 178 -9.90 -5.64 -11.44
C LEU A 178 -10.27 -6.98 -10.80
N ALA A 179 -10.08 -8.10 -11.51
CA ALA A 179 -10.37 -9.43 -10.99
C ALA A 179 -9.49 -9.80 -9.79
N LEU A 180 -8.22 -9.34 -9.77
CA LEU A 180 -7.32 -9.56 -8.64
C LEU A 180 -7.87 -8.94 -7.36
N PHE A 181 -8.19 -7.64 -7.39
CA PHE A 181 -8.69 -6.90 -6.22
C PHE A 181 -10.08 -7.39 -5.80
N GLU A 182 -10.99 -7.66 -6.75
CA GLU A 182 -12.29 -8.28 -6.47
C GLU A 182 -12.14 -9.65 -5.79
N SER A 183 -11.16 -10.46 -6.20
CA SER A 183 -10.90 -11.78 -5.59
C SER A 183 -10.43 -11.74 -4.14
N VAL A 184 -9.96 -10.59 -3.68
CA VAL A 184 -9.54 -10.35 -2.29
C VAL A 184 -10.48 -9.38 -1.56
N GLY A 185 -11.73 -9.30 -2.01
CA GLY A 185 -12.82 -8.66 -1.26
C GLY A 185 -13.01 -7.17 -1.50
N PHE A 186 -12.28 -6.56 -2.44
CA PHE A 186 -12.58 -5.20 -2.86
C PHE A 186 -13.86 -5.19 -3.71
N ARG A 187 -14.63 -4.11 -3.59
CA ARG A 187 -15.88 -3.91 -4.31
C ARG A 187 -15.86 -2.57 -5.03
N ARG A 188 -16.43 -2.54 -6.23
CA ARG A 188 -16.54 -1.30 -7.01
C ARG A 188 -17.41 -0.29 -6.27
N VAL A 189 -16.97 0.96 -6.24
CA VAL A 189 -17.72 2.08 -5.67
C VAL A 189 -18.81 2.56 -6.64
N SER A 190 -18.51 2.54 -7.94
CA SER A 190 -19.42 2.90 -9.03
C SER A 190 -19.54 1.76 -10.05
N ALA A 191 -20.66 1.73 -10.78
CA ALA A 191 -20.85 0.80 -11.89
C ALA A 191 -20.03 1.20 -13.13
N GLU A 192 -19.85 2.51 -13.33
CA GLU A 192 -19.16 3.11 -14.46
C GLU A 192 -17.80 3.65 -14.02
N ALA A 193 -16.87 3.70 -14.97
CA ALA A 193 -15.59 4.35 -14.78
C ALA A 193 -15.77 5.87 -14.63
N ASP A 194 -14.80 6.52 -13.97
CA ASP A 194 -14.77 7.97 -13.83
C ASP A 194 -14.43 8.68 -15.15
N TYR A 195 -14.32 10.01 -15.10
CA TYR A 195 -13.97 10.82 -16.27
C TYR A 195 -12.63 10.43 -16.91
N PHE A 196 -11.72 9.80 -16.15
CA PHE A 196 -10.41 9.33 -16.60
C PHE A 196 -10.43 7.88 -17.09
N GLY A 197 -11.58 7.21 -17.06
CA GLY A 197 -11.69 5.80 -17.44
C GLY A 197 -11.19 4.85 -16.35
N GLU A 198 -11.14 5.29 -15.09
CA GLU A 198 -10.74 4.49 -13.94
C GLU A 198 -11.94 4.02 -13.12
N VAL A 199 -11.86 2.79 -12.62
CA VAL A 199 -12.83 2.22 -11.69
C VAL A 199 -12.20 2.22 -10.30
N GLU A 200 -12.85 2.88 -9.34
CA GLU A 200 -12.46 2.81 -7.94
C GLU A 200 -13.07 1.56 -7.28
N LEU A 201 -12.23 0.78 -6.59
CA LEU A 201 -12.66 -0.30 -5.74
C LEU A 201 -12.25 -0.02 -4.29
N ARG A 202 -13.12 -0.36 -3.34
CA ARG A 202 -12.90 -0.20 -1.91
C ARG A 202 -13.10 -1.51 -1.15
N ARG A 203 -12.32 -1.68 -0.10
CA ARG A 203 -12.52 -2.68 0.95
C ARG A 203 -12.74 -1.93 2.26
N GLU A 204 -13.99 -1.92 2.70
CA GLU A 204 -14.45 -1.14 3.86
C GLU A 204 -13.89 -1.67 5.18
N ARG A 205 -13.83 -0.81 6.20
CA ARG A 205 -13.34 -1.13 7.55
C ARG A 205 -13.88 -2.44 8.11
N GLY A 206 -15.18 -2.68 7.97
CA GLY A 206 -15.84 -3.90 8.46
C GLY A 206 -15.26 -5.18 7.84
N ASP A 207 -14.73 -5.07 6.62
CA ASP A 207 -14.15 -6.17 5.85
C ASP A 207 -12.61 -6.26 6.00
N LEU A 208 -11.95 -5.26 6.60
CA LEU A 208 -10.50 -5.27 6.86
C LEU A 208 -10.14 -6.12 8.09
N GLY A 209 -10.96 -6.09 9.15
CA GLY A 209 -10.65 -6.72 10.44
C GLY A 209 -11.04 -8.19 10.60
N GLY A 210 -11.60 -8.83 9.56
CA GLY A 210 -12.16 -10.18 9.64
C GLY A 210 -11.11 -11.25 9.96
N GLU A 211 -11.50 -12.29 10.72
CA GLU A 211 -10.64 -13.45 11.05
C GLU A 211 -9.95 -14.05 9.82
N ARG A 212 -10.59 -14.03 8.65
CA ARG A 212 -10.02 -14.60 7.41
C ARG A 212 -8.82 -13.84 6.86
N VAL A 213 -8.80 -12.51 7.00
CA VAL A 213 -7.61 -11.69 6.70
C VAL A 213 -6.57 -11.94 7.77
N ARG A 214 -7.01 -12.09 9.03
CA ARG A 214 -6.11 -12.23 10.16
C ARG A 214 -5.40 -13.58 10.24
N GLU A 215 -6.04 -14.62 9.76
CA GLU A 215 -5.54 -15.99 9.74
C GLU A 215 -4.81 -16.32 8.43
N GLY A 216 -4.73 -15.38 7.48
CA GLY A 216 -4.11 -15.61 6.16
C GLY A 216 -4.84 -16.67 5.32
N THR A 217 -6.09 -16.98 5.65
CA THR A 217 -6.89 -18.00 4.96
C THR A 217 -7.60 -17.44 3.72
N GLU A 218 -7.71 -16.11 3.61
CA GLU A 218 -8.14 -15.46 2.38
C GLU A 218 -7.07 -15.59 1.29
N GLY A 219 -7.34 -16.42 0.28
CA GLY A 219 -6.54 -16.47 -0.94
C GLY A 219 -5.28 -17.32 -0.89
N GLY A 220 -5.05 -18.10 0.17
CA GLY A 220 -4.04 -19.16 0.23
C GLY A 220 -2.63 -18.72 0.65
N VAL A 221 -2.48 -17.51 1.20
CA VAL A 221 -1.19 -16.99 1.71
C VAL A 221 -1.15 -17.18 3.23
N GLY A 222 -0.82 -18.40 3.66
CA GLY A 222 -0.55 -18.69 5.07
C GLY A 222 0.90 -18.38 5.46
N GLY A 223 1.14 -18.08 6.73
CA GLY A 223 2.49 -17.98 7.28
C GLY A 223 3.19 -16.64 6.99
N TYR A 224 2.46 -15.52 7.07
CA TYR A 224 3.08 -14.20 7.13
C TYR A 224 4.07 -14.14 8.31
N VAL A 225 5.30 -13.74 8.03
CA VAL A 225 6.37 -13.57 9.02
C VAL A 225 7.23 -12.38 8.60
N GLU A 226 7.46 -11.47 9.53
CA GLU A 226 8.46 -10.41 9.40
C GLU A 226 9.84 -10.97 9.75
N LEU A 227 10.83 -10.71 8.90
CA LEU A 227 12.18 -11.25 9.03
C LEU A 227 13.18 -10.10 9.13
N ASP A 228 14.23 -10.29 9.94
CA ASP A 228 15.28 -9.29 10.09
C ASP A 228 16.02 -9.06 8.76
N TYR A 229 16.15 -7.81 8.36
CA TYR A 229 16.90 -7.40 7.18
C TYR A 229 18.34 -7.05 7.57
N VAL A 230 19.31 -7.82 7.05
CA VAL A 230 20.72 -7.70 7.41
C VAL A 230 21.50 -7.06 6.26
N VAL A 231 22.08 -5.89 6.55
CA VAL A 231 23.03 -5.20 5.67
C VAL A 231 24.43 -5.69 6.04
N GLY A 232 25.10 -6.38 5.12
CA GLY A 232 26.47 -6.88 5.30
C GLY A 232 27.52 -5.78 5.32
#